data_AF-A8UGC7-F1
#
_entry.id   AF-A8UGC7-F1
#
_cell.length_a   1.000
_cell.length_b   1.000
_cell.length_c   1.000
_cell.angle_alpha   90.00
_cell.angle_beta   90.00
_cell.angle_gamma   90.00
#
_symmetry.space_group_name_H-M   'P 1'
#
loop_
_entity.id
_entity.type
_entity.pdbx_description
1 polymer ?
#
loop_
_entity_poly.entity_id
_entity_poly.type
_entity_poly.pdbx_seq_one_letter_code
_entity_poly.pdbx_strand_id
1 'polypeptide(L)'
;MKKLRISLFFLFILTLIYSCSEDDYQQENNSISNEQRAKKKDKEPSYCSTPDSSINMKYNLELLAQKRNLSSLYCIKIYMHVIRRSDGTGGQSVLDVAEAFNILNQDFNSHNIAFIWDNQIDYIDSDYYYPNPNPIPDITPEIYSENNHTDGIDIYLFDDDSAAGGRANGVGESSELYVSGSFWETPNNSLVRSNVLSHEMGHVLFLWHTHTTVLCAELVNGSNSATCGDFITDTPADPNLNFNVDASDCIWNSSGFDANGDAYNPDESNIMSYTHPECMSYFTPEQGIRMRNAIETLPFLQSVITKCGSVTIGGNDCNYALGILDEYIDGTQSGSNYVYLQAGGNFPSGTTYTWTIKRQNGSIQFYPASTSNPRLVSASINNRITEATVTAVYDDCTKTATKVFSCAIPNSDINGDLFPECNGSGGIGFN
;
A
#
# COMPACT_ATOMS: atom_id res chain seq x y z
N MET A 1 83.90 -46.80 18.28
CA MET A 1 83.61 -48.22 18.63
C MET A 1 82.68 -48.26 19.84
N LYS A 2 81.73 -49.20 19.80
CA LYS A 2 80.67 -49.54 20.78
C LYS A 2 79.36 -48.74 20.74
N LYS A 3 78.32 -49.50 20.39
CA LYS A 3 76.86 -49.24 20.40
C LYS A 3 76.32 -49.12 21.82
N LEU A 4 75.24 -48.36 22.01
CA LEU A 4 74.13 -48.76 22.89
C LEU A 4 72.82 -48.11 22.40
N ARG A 5 71.73 -48.90 22.43
CA ARG A 5 70.37 -48.62 21.95
C ARG A 5 69.54 -47.83 22.97
N ILE A 6 68.53 -47.08 22.52
CA ILE A 6 67.16 -46.90 23.06
C ILE A 6 66.35 -46.16 21.95
N SER A 7 65.49 -46.85 21.19
CA SER A 7 64.02 -46.96 21.29
C SER A 7 63.25 -45.67 20.94
N LEU A 8 62.60 -45.64 19.77
CA LEU A 8 61.61 -44.63 19.37
C LEU A 8 60.41 -45.31 18.69
N PHE A 9 59.24 -44.71 18.93
CA PHE A 9 57.89 -45.22 18.81
C PHE A 9 57.31 -45.23 17.37
N PHE A 10 56.57 -46.30 17.10
CA PHE A 10 55.56 -46.68 16.09
C PHE A 10 55.10 -45.76 14.93
N LEU A 11 54.85 -46.44 13.79
CA LEU A 11 54.40 -45.98 12.47
C LEU A 11 53.35 -47.00 11.89
N PHE A 12 52.47 -46.54 10.98
CA PHE A 12 51.55 -47.26 10.05
C PHE A 12 50.27 -47.91 10.62
N ILE A 13 49.04 -47.49 10.26
CA ILE A 13 48.24 -47.61 9.00
C ILE A 13 47.95 -49.06 8.58
N LEU A 14 46.67 -49.47 8.63
CA LEU A 14 46.09 -50.47 7.72
C LEU A 14 44.56 -50.29 7.57
N THR A 15 44.14 -50.19 6.31
CA THR A 15 42.77 -50.22 5.76
C THR A 15 42.14 -51.60 5.81
N LEU A 16 40.80 -51.68 5.99
CA LEU A 16 39.99 -52.85 5.68
C LEU A 16 38.60 -52.41 5.15
N ILE A 17 38.28 -52.89 3.95
CA ILE A 17 36.98 -52.84 3.26
C ILE A 17 36.27 -54.16 3.54
N TYR A 18 34.96 -54.17 3.86
CA TYR A 18 34.05 -55.30 3.57
C TYR A 18 32.55 -54.87 3.59
N SER A 19 31.93 -54.93 2.40
CA SER A 19 30.57 -55.38 1.95
C SER A 19 29.21 -54.98 2.58
N CYS A 20 28.29 -54.59 1.67
CA CYS A 20 26.85 -54.92 1.45
C CYS A 20 25.85 -55.17 2.59
N SER A 21 24.68 -54.49 2.57
CA SER A 21 23.39 -54.98 2.02
C SER A 21 22.25 -53.97 2.23
N GLU A 22 21.30 -53.94 1.29
CA GLU A 22 20.00 -53.24 1.36
C GLU A 22 19.01 -53.99 2.27
N ASP A 23 17.95 -53.26 2.65
CA ASP A 23 16.71 -53.66 3.34
C ASP A 23 16.69 -53.59 4.88
N ASP A 24 16.25 -52.44 5.40
CA ASP A 24 15.03 -52.40 6.22
C ASP A 24 14.45 -50.97 6.22
N TYR A 25 13.43 -50.79 5.39
CA TYR A 25 12.51 -49.67 5.37
C TYR A 25 11.50 -49.86 6.51
N GLN A 26 11.09 -48.76 7.16
CA GLN A 26 10.01 -48.62 8.17
C GLN A 26 10.40 -48.75 9.65
N GLN A 27 10.97 -47.68 10.22
CA GLN A 27 10.50 -47.02 11.45
C GLN A 27 11.56 -46.02 11.95
N GLU A 28 11.59 -44.79 11.43
CA GLU A 28 12.12 -43.61 12.15
C GLU A 28 11.88 -42.31 11.38
N ASN A 29 10.61 -41.98 11.13
CA ASN A 29 10.20 -40.62 10.77
C ASN A 29 9.29 -40.10 11.88
N ASN A 30 9.87 -39.63 12.99
CA ASN A 30 9.18 -38.71 13.90
C ASN A 30 10.06 -37.99 14.95
N SER A 31 11.37 -37.87 14.76
CA SER A 31 12.24 -37.15 15.71
C SER A 31 13.08 -36.03 15.09
N ILE A 32 12.96 -35.78 13.78
CA ILE A 32 13.57 -34.61 13.12
C ILE A 32 12.51 -33.54 12.86
N SER A 33 11.83 -33.10 13.92
CA SER A 33 11.00 -31.90 13.88
C SER A 33 10.85 -31.40 15.30
N ASN A 34 11.67 -30.42 15.66
CA ASN A 34 11.41 -29.38 16.67
C ASN A 34 12.72 -28.62 16.96
N GLU A 35 13.86 -29.30 16.97
CA GLU A 35 15.17 -28.67 17.22
C GLU A 35 15.73 -27.89 16.01
N GLN A 36 15.43 -28.34 14.78
CA GLN A 36 15.77 -27.60 13.55
C GLN A 36 14.78 -26.46 13.24
N ARG A 37 13.55 -26.51 13.79
CA ARG A 37 12.57 -25.41 13.69
C ARG A 37 12.86 -24.31 14.71
N ALA A 38 13.39 -24.67 15.88
CA ALA A 38 13.83 -23.72 16.91
C ALA A 38 15.11 -22.94 16.53
N LYS A 39 15.96 -23.48 15.64
CA LYS A 39 17.20 -22.80 15.18
C LYS A 39 17.01 -21.84 13.99
N LYS A 40 15.78 -21.68 13.49
CA LYS A 40 15.45 -20.67 12.46
C LYS A 40 14.87 -19.39 13.06
N LYS A 41 14.96 -19.22 14.40
CA LYS A 41 14.44 -18.07 15.16
C LYS A 41 15.46 -16.94 15.35
N ASP A 42 16.69 -17.10 14.87
CA ASP A 42 17.80 -16.17 15.10
C ASP A 42 18.25 -15.51 13.78
N LYS A 43 17.50 -14.48 13.37
CA LYS A 43 17.78 -13.40 12.40
C LYS A 43 16.53 -13.07 11.56
N GLU A 44 15.45 -12.75 12.23
CA GLU A 44 14.42 -11.89 11.62
C GLU A 44 15.03 -10.47 11.63
N PRO A 45 15.19 -9.79 10.48
CA PRO A 45 15.47 -8.35 10.51
C PRO A 45 14.34 -7.68 11.30
N SER A 46 14.71 -6.74 12.17
CA SER A 46 13.79 -5.90 12.93
C SER A 46 13.00 -5.01 11.97
N TYR A 47 11.99 -5.57 11.32
CA TYR A 47 11.13 -4.87 10.38
C TYR A 47 10.07 -4.08 11.15
N CYS A 48 10.04 -2.77 10.93
CA CYS A 48 9.05 -1.83 11.46
C CYS A 48 8.90 -1.86 13.00
N SER A 49 9.94 -2.28 13.74
CA SER A 49 9.90 -2.42 15.20
C SER A 49 9.59 -1.08 15.89
N THR A 50 8.37 -0.96 16.40
CA THR A 50 7.96 0.19 17.22
C THR A 50 8.30 -0.03 18.69
N PRO A 51 8.63 1.04 19.45
CA PRO A 51 8.73 0.96 20.89
C PRO A 51 7.40 0.54 21.55
N ASP A 52 7.47 -0.28 22.61
CA ASP A 52 6.30 -0.70 23.42
C ASP A 52 5.72 0.42 24.30
N SER A 53 6.10 1.68 24.08
CA SER A 53 5.64 2.81 24.88
C SER A 53 5.77 4.12 24.11
N SER A 54 4.94 5.10 24.49
CA SER A 54 5.06 6.48 24.04
C SER A 54 5.00 7.43 25.23
N ILE A 55 5.79 8.50 25.25
CA ILE A 55 5.66 9.60 26.21
C ILE A 55 4.28 10.28 26.13
N ASN A 56 3.60 10.10 24.99
CA ASN A 56 2.29 10.65 24.68
C ASN A 56 1.15 9.65 24.93
N MET A 57 1.39 8.52 25.60
CA MET A 57 0.37 7.52 25.97
C MET A 57 -0.88 8.12 26.65
N LYS A 58 -0.74 9.21 27.42
CA LYS A 58 -1.88 9.92 28.03
C LYS A 58 -2.91 10.40 27.01
N TYR A 59 -2.48 10.68 25.78
CA TYR A 59 -3.34 11.16 24.71
C TYR A 59 -4.10 10.04 23.99
N ASN A 60 -3.75 8.76 24.18
CA ASN A 60 -4.47 7.64 23.55
C ASN A 60 -5.97 7.65 23.86
N LEU A 61 -6.33 7.97 25.11
CA LEU A 61 -7.72 8.06 25.56
C LEU A 61 -8.32 9.46 25.36
N GLU A 62 -7.50 10.51 25.38
CA GLU A 62 -7.96 11.91 25.23
C GLU A 62 -8.32 12.27 23.78
N LEU A 63 -7.61 11.71 22.79
CA LEU A 63 -7.86 11.97 21.37
C LEU A 63 -9.14 11.32 20.85
N LEU A 64 -9.62 10.25 21.50
CA LEU A 64 -10.92 9.62 21.21
C LEU A 64 -12.11 10.50 21.62
N ALA A 65 -11.94 11.33 22.67
CA ALA A 65 -12.99 12.21 23.18
C ALA A 65 -13.15 13.51 22.36
N GLN A 66 -12.18 13.83 21.50
CA GLN A 66 -12.15 15.08 20.75
C GLN A 66 -12.70 14.90 19.34
N LYS A 67 -14.02 15.02 19.17
CA LYS A 67 -14.64 15.27 17.86
C LYS A 67 -14.42 16.74 17.46
N ARG A 68 -13.18 17.15 17.23
CA ARG A 68 -12.86 18.47 16.65
C ARG A 68 -13.09 18.44 15.14
N ASN A 69 -13.22 19.61 14.51
CA ASN A 69 -13.74 19.77 13.14
C ASN A 69 -13.02 18.86 12.13
N LEU A 70 -13.67 17.74 11.77
CA LEU A 70 -13.13 16.66 10.94
C LEU A 70 -12.99 17.02 9.45
N SER A 71 -13.26 18.27 9.07
CA SER A 71 -13.28 18.77 7.69
C SER A 71 -12.08 19.67 7.33
N SER A 72 -11.17 19.92 8.26
CA SER A 72 -9.99 20.75 8.00
C SER A 72 -8.93 19.94 7.28
N LEU A 73 -8.45 20.46 6.15
CA LEU A 73 -7.28 19.96 5.46
C LEU A 73 -6.01 20.41 6.19
N TYR A 74 -5.16 19.44 6.54
CA TYR A 74 -3.84 19.68 7.11
C TYR A 74 -2.77 19.55 6.05
N CYS A 75 -1.93 20.57 5.92
CA CYS A 75 -0.78 20.53 5.02
C CYS A 75 0.50 20.45 5.84
N ILE A 76 1.19 19.32 5.70
CA ILE A 76 2.33 18.93 6.52
C ILE A 76 3.59 19.07 5.68
N LYS A 77 4.54 19.90 6.13
CA LYS A 77 5.82 20.05 5.45
C LYS A 77 6.67 18.79 5.65
N ILE A 78 7.32 18.32 4.59
CA ILE A 78 8.22 17.17 4.64
C ILE A 78 9.56 17.50 3.99
N TYR A 79 10.61 16.81 4.44
CA TYR A 79 11.94 16.84 3.87
C TYR A 79 12.35 15.42 3.48
N MET A 80 12.85 15.25 2.25
CA MET A 80 13.30 13.97 1.73
C MET A 80 14.83 13.90 1.79
N HIS A 81 15.36 12.99 2.60
CA HIS A 81 16.79 12.72 2.71
C HIS A 81 17.10 11.39 2.05
N VAL A 82 18.03 11.36 1.10
CA VAL A 82 18.48 10.12 0.46
C VAL A 82 19.88 9.78 0.95
N ILE A 83 20.01 8.58 1.50
CA ILE A 83 21.26 8.08 2.07
C ILE A 83 22.04 7.35 0.98
N ARG A 84 23.31 7.71 0.81
CA ARG A 84 24.21 7.21 -0.24
C ARG A 84 25.57 6.85 0.34
N ARG A 85 26.38 6.14 -0.45
CA ARG A 85 27.79 5.91 -0.13
C ARG A 85 28.56 7.23 -0.13
N SER A 86 29.69 7.29 0.55
CA SER A 86 30.49 8.54 0.65
C SER A 86 31.02 9.04 -0.70
N ASP A 87 31.02 8.20 -1.73
CA ASP A 87 31.40 8.53 -3.11
C ASP A 87 30.23 9.03 -3.97
N GLY A 88 29.03 9.17 -3.38
CA GLY A 88 27.81 9.64 -4.03
C GLY A 88 27.09 8.57 -4.84
N THR A 89 27.51 7.30 -4.77
CA THR A 89 26.85 6.19 -5.46
C THR A 89 25.81 5.47 -4.59
N GLY A 90 24.89 4.75 -5.23
CA GLY A 90 23.74 4.13 -4.57
C GLY A 90 22.67 5.14 -4.14
N GLY A 91 21.80 4.70 -3.24
CA GLY A 91 20.63 5.41 -2.75
C GLY A 91 19.49 5.46 -3.78
N GLN A 92 18.38 6.04 -3.36
CA GLN A 92 17.18 6.17 -4.19
C GLN A 92 17.40 7.17 -5.34
N SER A 93 16.78 6.88 -6.49
CA SER A 93 16.77 7.81 -7.61
C SER A 93 15.74 8.93 -7.38
N VAL A 94 15.86 10.03 -8.14
CA VAL A 94 14.87 11.13 -8.08
C VAL A 94 13.45 10.65 -8.41
N LEU A 95 13.31 9.66 -9.31
CA LEU A 95 12.01 9.09 -9.66
C LEU A 95 11.43 8.27 -8.51
N ASP A 96 12.27 7.48 -7.83
CA ASP A 96 11.84 6.65 -6.70
C ASP A 96 11.38 7.51 -5.52
N VAL A 97 12.07 8.62 -5.24
CA VAL A 97 11.66 9.59 -4.22
C VAL A 97 10.33 10.27 -4.60
N ALA A 98 10.11 10.57 -5.88
CA ALA A 98 8.84 11.12 -6.35
C ALA A 98 7.70 10.09 -6.24
N GLU A 99 7.97 8.80 -6.49
CA GLU A 99 7.00 7.71 -6.28
C GLU A 99 6.64 7.55 -4.80
N ALA A 100 7.64 7.54 -3.91
CA ALA A 100 7.46 7.55 -2.47
C ALA A 100 6.58 8.72 -1.98
N PHE A 101 6.83 9.93 -2.49
CA PHE A 101 5.98 11.08 -2.22
C PHE A 101 4.54 10.91 -2.72
N ASN A 102 4.35 10.29 -3.89
CA ASN A 102 3.01 10.03 -4.43
C ASN A 102 2.23 9.02 -3.58
N ILE A 103 2.89 7.95 -3.09
CA ILE A 103 2.29 6.95 -2.20
C ILE A 103 1.77 7.62 -0.92
N LEU A 104 2.59 8.47 -0.28
CA LEU A 104 2.16 9.25 0.88
C LEU A 104 0.94 10.12 0.58
N ASN A 105 0.88 10.79 -0.58
CA ASN A 105 -0.31 11.56 -0.91
C ASN A 105 -1.53 10.67 -1.19
N GLN A 106 -1.34 9.52 -1.85
CA GLN A 106 -2.41 8.58 -2.16
C GLN A 106 -3.09 8.06 -0.88
N ASP A 107 -2.29 7.71 0.12
CA ASP A 107 -2.80 7.06 1.34
C ASP A 107 -3.40 8.06 2.33
N PHE A 108 -2.95 9.32 2.35
CA PHE A 108 -3.35 10.28 3.39
C PHE A 108 -4.36 11.35 2.91
N ASN A 109 -4.49 11.58 1.59
CA ASN A 109 -5.37 12.63 1.07
C ASN A 109 -6.85 12.40 1.41
N SER A 110 -7.34 11.16 1.35
CA SER A 110 -8.72 10.79 1.75
C SER A 110 -9.00 11.09 3.23
N HIS A 111 -7.96 11.27 4.03
CA HIS A 111 -8.02 11.65 5.44
C HIS A 111 -7.75 13.14 5.67
N ASN A 112 -7.85 13.99 4.65
CA ASN A 112 -7.62 15.44 4.73
C ASN A 112 -6.23 15.79 5.29
N ILE A 113 -5.21 15.02 4.91
CA ILE A 113 -3.81 15.28 5.21
C ILE A 113 -3.05 15.27 3.89
N ALA A 114 -2.39 16.38 3.56
CA ALA A 114 -1.59 16.54 2.35
C ALA A 114 -0.15 16.87 2.72
N PHE A 115 0.82 16.32 1.99
CA PHE A 115 2.23 16.55 2.25
C PHE A 115 2.79 17.61 1.30
N ILE A 116 3.56 18.55 1.85
CA ILE A 116 4.18 19.66 1.12
C ILE A 116 5.67 19.44 1.08
N TRP A 117 6.14 19.10 -0.11
CA TRP A 117 7.56 18.95 -0.43
C TRP A 117 7.98 20.04 -1.42
N ASP A 118 9.16 20.61 -1.23
CA ASP A 118 9.74 21.64 -2.11
C ASP A 118 10.47 21.05 -3.34
N ASN A 119 10.34 19.73 -3.53
CA ASN A 119 10.98 18.96 -4.59
C ASN A 119 12.52 19.06 -4.55
N GLN A 120 13.10 19.35 -3.38
CA GLN A 120 14.53 19.24 -3.11
C GLN A 120 14.81 17.94 -2.36
N ILE A 121 15.85 17.24 -2.79
CA ILE A 121 16.36 16.06 -2.09
C ILE A 121 17.65 16.48 -1.39
N ASP A 122 17.70 16.26 -0.08
CA ASP A 122 18.94 16.34 0.67
C ASP A 122 19.69 15.00 0.53
N TYR A 123 20.97 15.05 0.18
CA TYR A 123 21.78 13.86 -0.02
C TYR A 123 22.77 13.71 1.12
N ILE A 124 22.69 12.59 1.82
CA ILE A 124 23.58 12.24 2.94
C ILE A 124 24.55 11.17 2.44
N ASP A 125 25.72 11.62 1.99
CA ASP A 125 26.80 10.75 1.50
C ASP A 125 27.62 10.20 2.68
N SER A 126 27.32 8.98 3.12
CA SER A 126 27.92 8.39 4.32
C SER A 126 27.96 6.86 4.26
N ASP A 127 29.15 6.29 4.08
CA ASP A 127 29.37 4.83 4.19
C ASP A 127 29.07 4.28 5.61
N TYR A 128 28.94 5.18 6.58
CA TYR A 128 28.59 4.83 7.94
C TYR A 128 27.08 4.54 8.08
N TYR A 129 26.22 5.39 7.51
CA TYR A 129 24.77 5.19 7.53
C TYR A 129 24.30 4.25 6.41
N TYR A 130 24.86 4.36 5.21
CA TYR A 130 24.40 3.63 4.02
C TYR A 130 24.12 2.11 4.22
N PRO A 131 25.00 1.31 4.84
CA PRO A 131 24.76 -0.14 4.96
C PRO A 131 23.71 -0.51 6.01
N ASN A 132 23.41 0.38 6.95
CA ASN A 132 22.49 0.10 8.05
C ASN A 132 21.88 1.39 8.61
N PRO A 133 20.55 1.57 8.55
CA PRO A 133 19.88 2.74 9.12
C PRO A 133 19.99 2.84 10.65
N ASN A 134 20.29 1.73 11.33
CA ASN A 134 20.42 1.68 12.79
C ASN A 134 21.76 1.01 13.18
N PRO A 135 22.89 1.71 13.01
CA PRO A 135 24.14 1.26 13.59
C PRO A 135 23.94 1.30 15.11
N ILE A 136 24.03 0.13 15.76
CA ILE A 136 24.03 -0.15 17.21
C ILE A 136 23.40 0.96 18.11
N PRO A 137 22.14 0.80 18.56
CA PRO A 137 21.35 1.86 19.23
C PRO A 137 21.94 2.48 20.54
N ASP A 138 23.01 1.94 21.11
CA ASP A 138 23.61 2.41 22.36
C ASP A 138 24.92 3.22 22.21
N ILE A 139 25.51 3.32 21.02
CA ILE A 139 26.85 3.91 20.83
C ILE A 139 26.93 4.95 19.72
N THR A 140 25.85 5.16 18.99
CA THR A 140 25.88 5.86 17.71
C THR A 140 24.66 6.74 17.52
N PRO A 141 24.82 7.98 16.98
CA PRO A 141 23.69 8.85 16.74
C PRO A 141 22.73 8.19 15.75
N GLU A 142 21.45 8.16 16.10
CA GLU A 142 20.41 7.70 15.18
C GLU A 142 20.34 8.66 13.99
N ILE A 143 20.00 8.10 12.81
CA ILE A 143 19.89 8.87 11.55
C ILE A 143 18.98 10.11 11.68
N TYR A 144 18.01 10.06 12.60
CA TYR A 144 17.06 11.14 12.89
C TYR A 144 17.70 12.46 13.36
N SER A 145 18.99 12.46 13.70
CA SER A 145 19.72 13.68 14.08
C SER A 145 20.51 14.33 12.94
N GLU A 146 20.62 13.65 11.79
CA GLU A 146 21.39 14.13 10.66
C GLU A 146 20.54 15.03 9.78
N ASN A 147 20.91 16.31 9.67
CA ASN A 147 20.20 17.31 8.87
C ASN A 147 18.69 17.42 9.17
N ASN A 148 18.26 17.09 10.39
CA ASN A 148 16.84 17.14 10.74
C ASN A 148 16.33 18.57 10.91
N HIS A 149 15.01 18.72 10.79
CA HIS A 149 14.31 19.98 10.80
C HIS A 149 13.24 20.01 11.89
N THR A 150 13.05 21.19 12.47
CA THR A 150 12.01 21.39 13.50
C THR A 150 10.66 21.86 12.92
N ASP A 151 10.64 22.18 11.63
CA ASP A 151 9.49 22.75 10.91
C ASP A 151 8.93 21.83 9.80
N GLY A 152 9.36 20.57 9.75
CA GLY A 152 8.86 19.56 8.83
C GLY A 152 9.11 18.15 9.36
N ILE A 153 8.55 17.15 8.67
CA ILE A 153 8.84 15.74 8.94
C ILE A 153 10.03 15.32 8.08
N ASP A 154 11.10 14.83 8.69
CA ASP A 154 12.29 14.34 8.00
C ASP A 154 12.14 12.85 7.65
N ILE A 155 12.22 12.55 6.36
CA ILE A 155 12.02 11.22 5.80
C ILE A 155 13.34 10.72 5.21
N TYR A 156 13.95 9.74 5.89
CA TYR A 156 15.25 9.17 5.53
C TYR A 156 15.08 7.91 4.67
N LEU A 157 15.45 8.00 3.39
CA LEU A 157 15.27 6.96 2.38
C LEU A 157 16.62 6.32 2.05
N PHE A 158 16.78 5.04 2.40
CA PHE A 158 17.99 4.26 2.12
C PHE A 158 17.84 3.49 0.80
N ASP A 159 18.95 2.96 0.31
CA ASP A 159 19.02 2.14 -0.90
C ASP A 159 18.17 0.85 -0.77
N ASP A 160 17.66 0.35 -1.89
CA ASP A 160 16.93 -0.92 -1.98
C ASP A 160 17.85 -2.13 -1.67
N ASP A 161 19.17 -1.97 -1.87
CA ASP A 161 20.21 -2.94 -1.53
C ASP A 161 20.63 -2.89 -0.04
N SER A 162 20.15 -1.92 0.74
CA SER A 162 20.42 -1.83 2.18
C SER A 162 19.60 -2.83 2.99
N ALA A 163 19.91 -2.97 4.28
CA ALA A 163 19.15 -3.85 5.17
C ALA A 163 17.68 -3.42 5.22
N ALA A 164 16.77 -4.39 5.02
CA ALA A 164 15.34 -4.17 5.05
C ALA A 164 14.86 -3.67 6.42
N GLY A 165 14.07 -2.59 6.43
CA GLY A 165 13.40 -2.11 7.63
C GLY A 165 12.80 -0.71 7.46
N GLY A 166 11.87 -0.39 8.35
CA GLY A 166 11.35 0.95 8.57
C GLY A 166 11.32 1.23 10.06
N ARG A 167 11.33 2.51 10.44
CA ARG A 167 11.07 2.94 11.82
C ARG A 167 10.75 4.42 11.88
N ALA A 168 9.72 4.79 12.63
CA ALA A 168 9.51 6.15 13.12
C ALA A 168 10.30 6.42 14.42
N ASN A 169 10.66 7.67 14.66
CA ASN A 169 11.28 8.12 15.90
C ASN A 169 10.25 8.21 17.04
N GLY A 170 9.78 7.04 17.48
CA GLY A 170 8.70 6.87 18.44
C GLY A 170 7.31 6.92 17.81
N VAL A 171 6.29 6.53 18.58
CA VAL A 171 4.88 6.58 18.16
C VAL A 171 4.27 7.90 18.64
N GLY A 172 4.10 8.84 17.72
CA GLY A 172 3.66 10.21 17.97
C GLY A 172 4.56 10.94 18.96
N GLU A 173 5.88 10.78 18.88
CA GLU A 173 6.83 11.42 19.79
C GLU A 173 7.67 12.50 19.11
N SER A 174 8.06 12.27 17.86
CA SER A 174 8.92 13.15 17.08
C SER A 174 8.54 13.11 15.59
N SER A 175 9.17 13.96 14.79
CA SER A 175 8.86 14.18 13.37
C SER A 175 9.89 13.57 12.41
N GLU A 176 10.45 12.41 12.74
CA GLU A 176 11.41 11.73 11.87
C GLU A 176 11.05 10.26 11.66
N LEU A 177 11.32 9.74 10.46
CA LEU A 177 11.21 8.33 10.13
C LEU A 177 12.26 7.90 9.09
N TYR A 178 12.57 6.61 9.05
CA TYR A 178 13.35 6.03 7.96
C TYR A 178 12.67 4.81 7.32
N VAL A 179 12.99 4.56 6.05
CA VAL A 179 12.67 3.33 5.32
C VAL A 179 13.89 2.89 4.52
N SER A 180 14.17 1.60 4.52
CA SER A 180 15.40 1.02 3.99
C SER A 180 15.20 -0.35 3.38
N GLY A 181 15.90 -0.61 2.27
CA GLY A 181 15.97 -1.93 1.66
C GLY A 181 14.72 -2.36 0.91
N SER A 182 14.77 -3.62 0.48
CA SER A 182 13.67 -4.30 -0.19
C SER A 182 13.06 -5.38 0.71
N PHE A 183 11.79 -5.70 0.51
CA PHE A 183 11.14 -6.78 1.22
C PHE A 183 11.89 -8.11 0.98
N TRP A 184 12.07 -8.92 2.01
CA TRP A 184 12.92 -10.13 1.90
C TRP A 184 12.23 -11.30 1.19
N GLU A 185 10.90 -11.26 1.06
CA GLU A 185 10.15 -12.26 0.30
C GLU A 185 9.85 -11.78 -1.11
N THR A 186 9.66 -12.74 -2.02
CA THR A 186 9.26 -12.49 -3.41
C THR A 186 7.97 -11.66 -3.46
N PRO A 187 7.89 -10.62 -4.29
CA PRO A 187 8.78 -10.29 -5.41
C PRO A 187 9.97 -9.38 -5.05
N ASN A 188 10.29 -9.21 -3.76
CA ASN A 188 11.37 -8.35 -3.27
C ASN A 188 11.19 -6.88 -3.65
N ASN A 189 9.97 -6.38 -3.50
CA ASN A 189 9.66 -4.98 -3.78
C ASN A 189 10.43 -4.03 -2.85
N SER A 190 10.80 -2.86 -3.39
CA SER A 190 11.35 -1.76 -2.60
C SER A 190 10.41 -1.37 -1.48
N LEU A 191 10.93 -1.22 -0.25
CA LEU A 191 10.12 -0.75 0.87
C LEU A 191 9.86 0.75 0.76
N VAL A 192 10.81 1.52 0.22
CA VAL A 192 10.67 2.98 0.01
C VAL A 192 9.52 3.29 -0.94
N ARG A 193 9.32 2.45 -1.97
CA ARG A 193 8.24 2.59 -2.96
C ARG A 193 7.03 1.69 -2.62
N SER A 194 6.74 1.52 -1.34
CA SER A 194 5.59 0.75 -0.86
C SER A 194 4.86 1.49 0.26
N ASN A 195 3.70 0.98 0.67
CA ASN A 195 2.93 1.53 1.78
C ASN A 195 3.62 1.36 3.16
N VAL A 196 4.80 0.71 3.23
CA VAL A 196 5.65 0.74 4.44
C VAL A 196 6.09 2.17 4.78
N LEU A 197 6.31 3.02 3.77
CA LEU A 197 6.55 4.44 4.03
C LEU A 197 5.36 5.11 4.72
N SER A 198 4.15 4.77 4.28
CA SER A 198 2.91 5.23 4.91
C SER A 198 2.70 4.65 6.30
N HIS A 199 3.11 3.40 6.55
CA HIS A 199 3.11 2.76 7.86
C HIS A 199 3.94 3.56 8.87
N GLU A 200 5.19 3.89 8.52
CA GLU A 200 6.07 4.66 9.40
C GLU A 200 5.58 6.11 9.57
N MET A 201 5.04 6.72 8.52
CA MET A 201 4.37 8.03 8.63
C MET A 201 3.15 7.96 9.56
N GLY A 202 2.40 6.85 9.55
CA GLY A 202 1.30 6.58 10.47
C GLY A 202 1.75 6.63 11.93
N HIS A 203 2.92 6.06 12.26
CA HIS A 203 3.50 6.15 13.60
C HIS A 203 3.87 7.59 13.99
N VAL A 204 4.45 8.37 13.07
CA VAL A 204 4.70 9.81 13.31
C VAL A 204 3.39 10.55 13.61
N LEU A 205 2.31 10.19 12.91
CA LEU A 205 0.96 10.72 13.13
C LEU A 205 0.16 9.99 14.22
N PHE A 206 0.86 9.28 15.11
CA PHE A 206 0.35 8.69 16.34
C PHE A 206 -0.65 7.53 16.17
N LEU A 207 -0.48 6.75 15.10
CA LEU A 207 -1.11 5.45 14.94
C LEU A 207 -0.23 4.36 15.56
N TRP A 208 -0.86 3.43 16.27
CA TRP A 208 -0.22 2.21 16.74
C TRP A 208 -0.42 1.10 15.72
N HIS A 209 0.38 0.04 15.81
CA HIS A 209 0.04 -1.20 15.13
C HIS A 209 -1.32 -1.70 15.60
N THR A 210 -2.10 -2.26 14.67
CA THR A 210 -3.42 -2.89 14.95
C THR A 210 -3.33 -3.97 16.02
N HIS A 211 -2.19 -4.66 16.11
CA HIS A 211 -1.93 -5.74 17.06
C HIS A 211 -1.28 -5.27 18.38
N THR A 212 -1.20 -3.97 18.63
CA THR A 212 -0.54 -3.47 19.84
C THR A 212 -1.27 -3.96 21.10
N THR A 213 -0.50 -4.27 22.14
CA THR A 213 -1.03 -4.72 23.43
C THR A 213 -0.49 -3.91 24.61
N VAL A 214 0.06 -2.72 24.32
CA VAL A 214 0.80 -1.87 25.29
C VAL A 214 0.02 -1.64 26.60
N LEU A 215 -1.31 -1.48 26.53
CA LEU A 215 -2.16 -1.47 27.73
C LEU A 215 -2.85 -2.82 27.98
N CYS A 216 -3.45 -3.38 26.93
CA CYS A 216 -4.21 -4.62 26.96
C CYS A 216 -4.50 -5.07 25.53
N ALA A 217 -4.79 -6.36 25.34
CA ALA A 217 -5.27 -6.88 24.06
C ALA A 217 -6.73 -6.49 23.80
N GLU A 218 -7.03 -6.15 22.56
CA GLU A 218 -8.41 -5.93 22.10
C GLU A 218 -9.19 -7.25 22.05
N LEU A 219 -10.47 -7.17 22.40
CA LEU A 219 -11.43 -8.28 22.28
C LEU A 219 -12.14 -8.21 20.93
N VAL A 220 -12.37 -9.36 20.31
CA VAL A 220 -12.94 -9.48 18.95
C VAL A 220 -14.33 -8.83 18.86
N ASN A 221 -15.08 -8.83 19.95
CA ASN A 221 -16.41 -8.20 20.01
C ASN A 221 -16.37 -6.65 20.11
N GLY A 222 -15.19 -6.03 20.12
CA GLY A 222 -14.99 -4.58 20.17
C GLY A 222 -15.35 -3.93 21.51
N SER A 223 -15.65 -4.70 22.56
CA SER A 223 -16.11 -4.14 23.85
C SER A 223 -15.06 -3.27 24.57
N ASN A 224 -13.78 -3.38 24.20
CA ASN A 224 -12.68 -2.62 24.76
C ASN A 224 -11.81 -1.90 23.71
N SER A 225 -12.19 -1.88 22.43
CA SER A 225 -11.37 -1.33 21.31
C SER A 225 -11.00 0.15 21.47
N ALA A 226 -11.84 0.93 22.16
CA ALA A 226 -11.52 2.32 22.52
C ALA A 226 -10.42 2.47 23.60
N THR A 227 -10.01 1.38 24.25
CA THR A 227 -9.15 1.43 25.47
C THR A 227 -8.05 0.36 25.52
N CYS A 228 -8.09 -0.60 24.61
CA CYS A 228 -7.13 -1.69 24.42
C CYS A 228 -6.88 -1.83 22.92
N GLY A 229 -5.87 -2.60 22.50
CA GLY A 229 -5.47 -2.62 21.10
C GLY A 229 -4.85 -1.28 20.68
N ASP A 230 -5.07 -0.90 19.44
CA ASP A 230 -4.56 0.32 18.81
C ASP A 230 -5.33 1.60 19.20
N PHE A 231 -6.36 1.46 20.05
CA PHE A 231 -7.24 2.53 20.51
C PHE A 231 -8.11 3.11 19.39
N ILE A 232 -8.52 2.29 18.43
CA ILE A 232 -9.35 2.66 17.28
C ILE A 232 -10.47 1.63 17.18
N THR A 233 -11.72 2.06 16.96
CA THR A 233 -12.88 1.15 17.12
C THR A 233 -13.37 0.54 15.82
N ASP A 234 -12.92 1.06 14.68
CA ASP A 234 -13.22 0.54 13.34
C ASP A 234 -12.10 -0.35 12.76
N THR A 235 -11.01 -0.57 13.51
CA THR A 235 -10.03 -1.61 13.26
C THR A 235 -10.44 -2.88 14.01
N PRO A 236 -10.41 -4.07 13.38
CA PRO A 236 -10.71 -5.31 14.08
C PRO A 236 -9.52 -5.74 14.96
N ALA A 237 -9.83 -6.38 16.09
CA ALA A 237 -8.83 -6.97 16.98
C ALA A 237 -7.84 -7.85 16.20
N ASP A 238 -6.55 -7.49 16.26
CA ASP A 238 -5.48 -8.15 15.53
C ASP A 238 -4.56 -8.94 16.48
N PRO A 239 -4.43 -10.27 16.30
CA PRO A 239 -3.56 -11.11 17.12
C PRO A 239 -2.08 -11.05 16.72
N ASN A 240 -1.70 -10.11 15.86
CA ASN A 240 -0.45 -10.01 15.11
C ASN A 240 -0.39 -11.00 13.95
N LEU A 241 -0.64 -10.49 12.74
CA LEU A 241 -0.48 -11.21 11.47
C LEU A 241 0.94 -11.78 11.29
N ASN A 242 1.98 -11.05 11.72
CA ASN A 242 3.39 -11.42 11.65
C ASN A 242 3.81 -11.97 10.26
N PHE A 243 3.41 -11.27 9.20
CA PHE A 243 3.64 -11.65 7.79
C PHE A 243 3.12 -13.04 7.41
N ASN A 244 2.25 -13.66 8.23
CA ASN A 244 1.63 -14.95 7.92
C ASN A 244 0.36 -14.78 7.07
N VAL A 245 0.54 -14.07 5.96
CA VAL A 245 -0.49 -13.73 4.97
C VAL A 245 -0.01 -14.30 3.63
N ASP A 246 -0.90 -14.93 2.86
CA ASP A 246 -0.51 -15.36 1.51
C ASP A 246 -0.38 -14.14 0.60
N ALA A 247 0.82 -13.92 0.05
CA ALA A 247 1.12 -12.75 -0.78
C ALA A 247 0.29 -12.69 -2.08
N SER A 248 -0.36 -13.78 -2.50
CA SER A 248 -1.12 -13.86 -3.75
C SER A 248 -2.59 -13.51 -3.61
N ASP A 249 -3.20 -13.73 -2.43
CA ASP A 249 -4.61 -13.44 -2.16
C ASP A 249 -4.84 -12.55 -0.93
N CYS A 250 -3.77 -12.19 -0.22
CA CYS A 250 -3.77 -11.36 0.99
C CYS A 250 -4.64 -11.92 2.12
N ILE A 251 -4.69 -13.25 2.26
CA ILE A 251 -5.47 -13.92 3.31
C ILE A 251 -4.58 -14.37 4.46
N TRP A 252 -5.00 -14.06 5.69
CA TRP A 252 -4.33 -14.55 6.89
C TRP A 252 -4.52 -16.06 7.07
N ASN A 253 -3.40 -16.79 7.11
CA ASN A 253 -3.39 -18.26 7.14
C ASN A 253 -3.31 -18.86 8.55
N SER A 254 -3.53 -18.05 9.58
CA SER A 254 -3.48 -18.50 10.97
C SER A 254 -4.87 -18.62 11.59
N SER A 255 -4.87 -18.97 12.87
CA SER A 255 -6.07 -18.92 13.71
C SER A 255 -5.66 -18.53 15.12
N GLY A 256 -6.59 -17.91 15.83
CA GLY A 256 -6.41 -17.54 17.23
C GLY A 256 -7.74 -17.16 17.84
N PHE A 257 -7.78 -17.10 19.16
CA PHE A 257 -8.96 -16.70 19.91
C PHE A 257 -8.59 -15.64 20.94
N ASP A 258 -9.50 -14.72 21.18
CA ASP A 258 -9.36 -13.74 22.26
C ASP A 258 -9.64 -14.37 23.64
N ALA A 259 -9.61 -13.54 24.68
CA ALA A 259 -9.87 -13.98 26.06
C ALA A 259 -11.30 -14.47 26.30
N ASN A 260 -12.26 -14.15 25.41
CA ASN A 260 -13.64 -14.63 25.47
C ASN A 260 -13.85 -15.93 24.66
N GLY A 261 -12.83 -16.37 23.92
CA GLY A 261 -12.93 -17.52 23.03
C GLY A 261 -13.52 -17.18 21.66
N ASP A 262 -13.60 -15.88 21.31
CA ASP A 262 -14.04 -15.43 19.99
C ASP A 262 -12.85 -15.49 19.02
N ALA A 263 -13.07 -16.01 17.81
CA ALA A 263 -12.01 -16.18 16.83
C ALA A 263 -11.60 -14.84 16.20
N TYR A 264 -10.31 -14.57 16.10
CA TYR A 264 -9.82 -13.36 15.44
C TYR A 264 -10.08 -13.39 13.93
N ASN A 265 -10.36 -12.21 13.38
CA ASN A 265 -10.44 -11.94 11.95
C ASN A 265 -9.81 -10.55 11.68
N PRO A 266 -8.47 -10.48 11.76
CA PRO A 266 -7.73 -9.23 11.54
C PRO A 266 -7.93 -8.69 10.12
N ASP A 267 -7.54 -7.44 9.90
CA ASP A 267 -7.57 -6.78 8.59
C ASP A 267 -6.20 -6.85 7.92
N GLU A 268 -6.06 -7.71 6.93
CA GLU A 268 -4.82 -7.92 6.17
C GLU A 268 -4.50 -6.79 5.20
N SER A 269 -5.44 -5.86 4.99
CA SER A 269 -5.30 -4.73 4.06
C SER A 269 -4.95 -3.41 4.75
N ASN A 270 -5.04 -3.36 6.08
CA ASN A 270 -4.72 -2.16 6.85
C ASN A 270 -3.22 -1.84 6.77
N ILE A 271 -2.87 -0.58 6.48
CA ILE A 271 -1.47 -0.15 6.39
C ILE A 271 -0.74 -0.31 7.74
N MET A 272 -1.42 -0.24 8.89
CA MET A 272 -0.82 -0.40 10.21
C MET A 272 -0.72 -1.85 10.70
N SER A 273 -1.13 -2.84 9.89
CA SER A 273 -0.99 -4.26 10.24
C SER A 273 0.35 -4.84 9.74
N TYR A 274 0.81 -5.93 10.36
CA TYR A 274 2.01 -6.67 9.92
C TYR A 274 1.67 -7.68 8.82
N THR A 275 1.05 -7.17 7.75
CA THR A 275 0.78 -7.87 6.50
C THR A 275 1.95 -7.71 5.52
N HIS A 276 1.85 -8.35 4.35
CA HIS A 276 2.79 -8.12 3.25
C HIS A 276 2.66 -6.70 2.68
N PRO A 277 3.75 -6.04 2.24
CA PRO A 277 3.68 -4.72 1.61
C PRO A 277 2.70 -4.65 0.42
N GLU A 278 2.55 -5.74 -0.34
CA GLU A 278 1.62 -5.81 -1.47
C GLU A 278 0.14 -5.85 -1.06
N CYS A 279 -0.14 -6.19 0.19
CA CYS A 279 -1.49 -6.30 0.74
C CYS A 279 -1.95 -5.02 1.43
N MET A 280 -1.01 -4.18 1.90
CA MET A 280 -1.31 -2.88 2.49
C MET A 280 -2.02 -1.97 1.47
N SER A 281 -3.17 -1.40 1.84
CA SER A 281 -3.94 -0.59 0.88
C SER A 281 -4.71 0.59 1.46
N TYR A 282 -5.02 0.64 2.77
CA TYR A 282 -5.75 1.77 3.33
C TYR A 282 -5.52 2.01 4.83
N PHE A 283 -5.89 3.22 5.28
CA PHE A 283 -6.21 3.53 6.67
C PHE A 283 -7.73 3.62 6.86
N THR A 284 -8.22 3.22 8.04
CA THR A 284 -9.63 3.35 8.37
C THR A 284 -10.05 4.82 8.55
N PRO A 285 -11.36 5.13 8.47
CA PRO A 285 -11.86 6.46 8.80
C PRO A 285 -11.42 6.95 10.19
N GLU A 286 -11.47 6.11 11.24
CA GLU A 286 -11.08 6.52 12.59
C GLU A 286 -9.56 6.63 12.76
N GLN A 287 -8.74 5.85 12.04
CA GLN A 287 -7.30 6.11 11.91
C GLN A 287 -7.07 7.53 11.35
N GLY A 288 -7.79 7.92 10.31
CA GLY A 288 -7.74 9.29 9.76
C GLY A 288 -8.12 10.37 10.78
N ILE A 289 -9.15 10.12 11.60
CA ILE A 289 -9.56 11.04 12.68
C ILE A 289 -8.45 11.18 13.72
N ARG A 290 -7.87 10.05 14.14
CA ARG A 290 -6.80 10.00 15.14
C ARG A 290 -5.56 10.77 14.69
N MET A 291 -5.14 10.60 13.44
CA MET A 291 -4.02 11.35 12.86
C MET A 291 -4.26 12.88 12.90
N ARG A 292 -5.44 13.33 12.49
CA ARG A 292 -5.79 14.77 12.54
C ARG A 292 -5.84 15.30 13.97
N ASN A 293 -6.37 14.52 14.91
CA ASN A 293 -6.39 14.89 16.32
C ASN A 293 -4.96 14.97 16.89
N ALA A 294 -4.05 14.09 16.47
CA ALA A 294 -2.64 14.15 16.84
C ALA A 294 -1.97 15.42 16.30
N ILE A 295 -2.20 15.76 15.02
CA ILE A 295 -1.72 17.00 14.39
C ILE A 295 -2.18 18.24 15.17
N GLU A 296 -3.44 18.27 15.62
CA GLU A 296 -4.00 19.38 16.40
C GLU A 296 -3.48 19.45 17.85
N THR A 297 -2.92 18.37 18.39
CA THR A 297 -2.65 18.24 19.83
C THR A 297 -1.17 18.19 20.17
N LEU A 298 -0.36 17.51 19.36
CA LEU A 298 1.05 17.27 19.64
C LEU A 298 1.88 18.48 19.18
N PRO A 299 2.66 19.13 20.08
CA PRO A 299 3.37 20.37 19.73
C PRO A 299 4.34 20.26 18.56
N PHE A 300 5.03 19.13 18.41
CA PHE A 300 5.95 18.91 17.29
C PHE A 300 5.18 18.74 15.97
N LEU A 301 3.99 18.12 15.97
CA LEU A 301 3.17 18.05 14.76
C LEU A 301 2.56 19.40 14.40
N GLN A 302 2.30 20.26 15.38
CA GLN A 302 1.85 21.63 15.11
C GLN A 302 2.95 22.47 14.44
N SER A 303 4.23 22.23 14.74
CA SER A 303 5.34 22.98 14.13
C SER A 303 5.61 22.59 12.68
N VAL A 304 5.17 21.42 12.23
CA VAL A 304 5.30 20.97 10.83
C VAL A 304 4.14 21.41 9.94
N ILE A 305 3.07 21.98 10.51
CA ILE A 305 1.94 22.50 9.73
C ILE A 305 2.40 23.72 8.94
N THR A 306 2.21 23.67 7.62
CA THR A 306 2.48 24.78 6.72
C THR A 306 1.21 25.21 6.00
N LYS A 307 1.31 26.32 5.27
CA LYS A 307 0.26 26.67 4.32
C LYS A 307 0.27 25.61 3.23
N CYS A 308 -0.85 24.92 3.03
CA CYS A 308 -1.21 24.45 1.70
C CYS A 308 -1.06 25.70 0.83
N GLY A 309 -0.09 25.88 -0.05
CA GLY A 309 0.04 27.15 -0.80
C GLY A 309 -1.23 27.47 -1.62
N SER A 310 -1.06 28.11 -2.78
CA SER A 310 -1.84 27.61 -3.93
C SER A 310 -1.33 26.22 -4.32
N VAL A 311 -1.20 25.32 -3.33
CA VAL A 311 -1.53 23.93 -3.55
C VAL A 311 -2.93 24.07 -4.11
N THR A 312 -3.04 23.82 -5.40
CA THR A 312 -4.22 23.13 -5.86
C THR A 312 -4.30 21.94 -4.90
N ILE A 313 -5.01 22.13 -3.78
CA ILE A 313 -5.82 21.04 -3.28
C ILE A 313 -6.47 20.63 -4.58
N GLY A 314 -6.34 19.37 -4.97
CA GLY A 314 -7.31 18.84 -5.89
C GLY A 314 -8.66 19.06 -5.24
N GLY A 315 -9.23 20.27 -5.33
CA GLY A 315 -10.64 20.47 -5.43
C GLY A 315 -10.93 19.81 -6.76
N ASN A 316 -11.13 18.50 -6.72
CA ASN A 316 -11.67 17.73 -7.81
C ASN A 316 -11.17 18.12 -9.19
N ASP A 317 -9.85 18.26 -9.38
CA ASP A 317 -9.29 17.92 -10.69
C ASP A 317 -9.29 16.40 -10.74
N CYS A 318 -10.50 15.93 -11.00
CA CYS A 318 -10.87 14.58 -11.36
C CYS A 318 -9.97 14.25 -12.57
N ASN A 319 -8.73 13.84 -12.34
CA ASN A 319 -7.71 13.61 -13.38
C ASN A 319 -7.87 12.22 -13.99
N TYR A 320 -9.08 11.71 -13.96
CA TYR A 320 -9.47 10.56 -14.72
C TYR A 320 -9.90 11.00 -16.12
N ALA A 321 -9.29 10.38 -17.12
CA ALA A 321 -9.80 10.41 -18.46
C ALA A 321 -11.14 9.65 -18.47
N LEU A 322 -12.20 10.28 -18.98
CA LEU A 322 -13.45 9.60 -19.27
C LEU A 322 -13.74 9.75 -20.76
N GLY A 323 -13.96 8.62 -21.42
CA GLY A 323 -14.37 8.56 -22.81
C GLY A 323 -15.39 7.45 -23.04
N ILE A 324 -16.04 7.48 -24.19
CA ILE A 324 -16.86 6.36 -24.67
C ILE A 324 -16.07 5.70 -25.79
N LEU A 325 -15.54 4.50 -25.53
CA LEU A 325 -14.68 3.78 -26.48
C LEU A 325 -15.46 3.38 -27.73
N ASP A 326 -14.80 3.41 -28.89
CA ASP A 326 -15.38 3.04 -30.19
C ASP A 326 -15.60 1.53 -30.34
N GLU A 327 -14.88 0.70 -29.57
CA GLU A 327 -14.50 -0.64 -30.03
C GLU A 327 -15.13 -1.83 -29.27
N TYR A 328 -15.96 -1.60 -28.24
CA TYR A 328 -16.70 -2.70 -27.60
C TYR A 328 -18.20 -2.59 -27.80
N ILE A 329 -18.59 -2.73 -29.05
CA ILE A 329 -19.91 -3.21 -29.43
C ILE A 329 -19.65 -4.64 -29.90
N ASP A 330 -19.90 -5.65 -29.06
CA ASP A 330 -19.88 -7.04 -29.52
C ASP A 330 -20.87 -7.14 -30.69
N GLY A 331 -20.28 -7.21 -31.89
CA GLY A 331 -20.90 -7.29 -33.18
C GLY A 331 -21.51 -8.66 -33.44
N THR A 332 -22.29 -9.16 -32.50
CA THR A 332 -23.37 -10.07 -32.83
C THR A 332 -24.68 -9.36 -32.57
N GLN A 333 -25.28 -8.82 -33.63
CA GLN A 333 -26.67 -9.09 -34.03
C GLN A 333 -27.26 -7.93 -34.86
N SER A 334 -27.26 -8.14 -36.18
CA SER A 334 -28.43 -7.76 -36.98
C SER A 334 -29.69 -8.24 -36.24
N GLY A 335 -30.50 -7.31 -35.71
CA GLY A 335 -31.76 -7.61 -35.02
C GLY A 335 -31.75 -7.71 -33.48
N SER A 336 -30.67 -7.35 -32.77
CA SER A 336 -30.71 -7.29 -31.30
C SER A 336 -31.46 -6.06 -30.78
N ASN A 337 -32.23 -6.24 -29.71
CA ASN A 337 -32.90 -5.17 -28.97
C ASN A 337 -31.97 -4.39 -28.04
N TYR A 338 -30.66 -4.69 -28.02
CA TYR A 338 -29.68 -4.11 -27.11
C TYR A 338 -28.27 -3.96 -27.72
N VAL A 339 -27.48 -3.02 -27.18
CA VAL A 339 -26.08 -2.73 -27.48
C VAL A 339 -25.30 -2.53 -26.17
N TYR A 340 -24.00 -2.79 -26.18
CA TYR A 340 -23.11 -2.46 -25.07
C TYR A 340 -22.45 -1.10 -25.30
N LEU A 341 -22.42 -0.25 -24.27
CA LEU A 341 -21.64 0.99 -24.24
C LEU A 341 -20.58 0.89 -23.14
N GLN A 342 -19.32 1.06 -23.52
CA GLN A 342 -18.21 1.01 -22.57
C GLN A 342 -17.73 2.43 -22.22
N ALA A 343 -17.68 2.72 -20.93
CA ALA A 343 -16.93 3.85 -20.42
C ALA A 343 -15.44 3.47 -20.40
N GLY A 344 -14.62 4.16 -21.18
CA GLY A 344 -13.17 4.05 -21.15
C GLY A 344 -12.56 5.11 -20.24
N GLY A 345 -11.39 4.81 -19.69
CA GLY A 345 -10.73 5.71 -18.75
C GLY A 345 -9.84 4.98 -17.76
N ASN A 346 -9.26 5.75 -16.84
CA ASN A 346 -8.44 5.29 -15.72
C ASN A 346 -9.16 5.46 -14.38
N PHE A 347 -10.49 5.24 -14.37
CA PHE A 347 -11.30 5.28 -13.15
C PHE A 347 -11.03 4.06 -12.26
N PRO A 348 -10.94 4.21 -10.92
CA PRO A 348 -10.70 3.09 -10.00
C PRO A 348 -11.87 2.08 -9.92
N SER A 349 -11.58 0.91 -9.33
CA SER A 349 -12.61 -0.08 -9.00
C SER A 349 -13.63 0.50 -8.00
N GLY A 350 -14.91 0.19 -8.17
CA GLY A 350 -16.01 0.77 -7.38
C GLY A 350 -16.63 2.04 -7.99
N THR A 351 -16.07 2.59 -9.06
CA THR A 351 -16.67 3.71 -9.80
C THR A 351 -18.08 3.36 -10.29
N THR A 352 -19.02 4.28 -10.11
CA THR A 352 -20.39 4.14 -10.61
C THR A 352 -20.60 4.93 -11.88
N TYR A 353 -21.30 4.33 -12.84
CA TYR A 353 -21.60 4.92 -14.14
C TYR A 353 -23.11 5.10 -14.32
N THR A 354 -23.54 6.33 -14.57
CA THR A 354 -24.90 6.63 -15.06
C THR A 354 -24.85 6.94 -16.55
N TRP A 355 -25.90 6.57 -17.29
CA TRP A 355 -25.96 6.84 -18.73
C TRP A 355 -27.25 7.57 -19.10
N THR A 356 -27.11 8.56 -19.98
CA THR A 356 -28.21 9.26 -20.63
C THR A 356 -28.10 9.06 -22.14
N ILE A 357 -29.13 8.52 -22.75
CA ILE A 357 -29.15 8.13 -24.16
C ILE A 357 -30.20 8.95 -24.89
N LYS A 358 -29.78 9.73 -25.87
CA LYS A 358 -30.66 10.49 -26.75
C LYS A 358 -30.85 9.75 -28.06
N ARG A 359 -32.11 9.68 -28.50
CA ARG A 359 -32.53 8.94 -29.69
C ARG A 359 -32.86 9.86 -30.84
N GLN A 360 -32.92 9.27 -32.03
CA GLN A 360 -33.28 9.95 -33.28
C GLN A 360 -34.64 10.64 -33.23
N ASN A 361 -35.65 10.03 -32.60
CA ASN A 361 -36.97 10.65 -32.44
C ASN A 361 -37.01 11.74 -31.34
N GLY A 362 -35.87 12.11 -30.75
CA GLY A 362 -35.74 13.08 -29.67
C GLY A 362 -36.00 12.53 -28.27
N SER A 363 -36.38 11.25 -28.12
CA SER A 363 -36.57 10.64 -26.79
C SER A 363 -35.24 10.48 -26.04
N ILE A 364 -35.31 10.63 -24.71
CA ILE A 364 -34.17 10.49 -23.79
C ILE A 364 -34.46 9.34 -22.85
N GLN A 365 -33.48 8.47 -22.67
CA GLN A 365 -33.55 7.32 -21.76
C GLN A 365 -32.42 7.38 -20.74
N PHE A 366 -32.77 7.17 -19.47
CA PHE A 366 -31.83 7.20 -18.35
C PHE A 366 -31.56 5.78 -17.84
N TYR A 367 -30.30 5.53 -17.52
CA TYR A 367 -29.81 4.31 -16.93
C TYR A 367 -29.18 4.65 -15.58
N PRO A 368 -29.71 4.11 -14.46
CA PRO A 368 -29.25 4.47 -13.13
C PRO A 368 -27.82 3.98 -12.86
N ALA A 369 -27.22 4.55 -11.81
CA ALA A 369 -25.84 4.29 -11.43
C ALA A 369 -25.60 2.78 -11.24
N SER A 370 -24.50 2.30 -11.80
CA SER A 370 -24.06 0.91 -11.66
C SER A 370 -22.55 0.85 -11.76
N THR A 371 -21.93 -0.06 -11.02
CA THR A 371 -20.51 -0.41 -11.17
C THR A 371 -20.25 -1.30 -12.39
N SER A 372 -21.29 -1.79 -13.05
CA SER A 372 -21.18 -2.62 -14.26
C SER A 372 -20.81 -1.77 -15.48
N ASN A 373 -19.67 -2.09 -16.08
CA ASN A 373 -19.12 -1.50 -17.30
C ASN A 373 -18.49 -2.64 -18.14
N PRO A 374 -18.96 -2.92 -19.37
CA PRO A 374 -19.84 -2.12 -20.20
C PRO A 374 -21.33 -2.17 -19.80
N ARG A 375 -22.08 -1.12 -20.16
CA ARG A 375 -23.51 -1.00 -19.89
C ARG A 375 -24.34 -1.55 -21.04
N LEU A 376 -25.28 -2.46 -20.72
CA LEU A 376 -26.30 -2.91 -21.68
C LEU A 376 -27.39 -1.83 -21.84
N VAL A 377 -27.54 -1.34 -23.08
CA VAL A 377 -28.47 -0.27 -23.47
C VAL A 377 -29.41 -0.80 -24.53
N SER A 378 -30.69 -0.43 -24.47
CA SER A 378 -31.68 -0.87 -25.46
C SER A 378 -31.38 -0.25 -26.83
N ALA A 379 -31.61 -0.97 -27.91
CA ALA A 379 -31.35 -0.54 -29.27
C ALA A 379 -32.56 -0.81 -30.15
N SER A 380 -32.76 0.05 -31.15
CA SER A 380 -33.83 -0.09 -32.14
C SER A 380 -33.38 0.48 -33.46
N ILE A 381 -33.53 -0.31 -34.53
CA ILE A 381 -33.25 0.14 -35.91
C ILE A 381 -34.16 1.30 -36.36
N ASN A 382 -35.36 1.40 -35.77
CA ASN A 382 -36.36 2.41 -36.08
C ASN A 382 -36.24 3.65 -35.18
N ASN A 383 -35.49 3.56 -34.07
CA ASN A 383 -35.27 4.67 -33.14
C ASN A 383 -33.85 4.60 -32.56
N ARG A 384 -32.91 5.11 -33.34
CA ARG A 384 -31.48 4.90 -33.16
C ARG A 384 -30.90 5.78 -32.06
N ILE A 385 -29.74 5.41 -31.52
CA ILE A 385 -28.97 6.25 -30.60
C ILE A 385 -28.23 7.31 -31.43
N THR A 386 -28.43 8.58 -31.11
CA THR A 386 -27.75 9.71 -31.76
C THR A 386 -26.69 10.36 -30.86
N GLU A 387 -26.83 10.19 -29.55
CA GLU A 387 -25.90 10.73 -28.56
C GLU A 387 -25.98 9.90 -27.28
N ALA A 388 -24.84 9.64 -26.66
CA ALA A 388 -24.74 9.03 -25.34
C ALA A 388 -23.87 9.89 -24.44
N THR A 389 -24.34 10.09 -23.22
CA THR A 389 -23.62 10.78 -22.16
C THR A 389 -23.44 9.82 -21.00
N VAL A 390 -22.19 9.61 -20.59
CA VAL A 390 -21.84 8.84 -19.39
C VAL A 390 -21.34 9.78 -18.32
N THR A 391 -21.83 9.60 -17.09
CA THR A 391 -21.29 10.26 -15.90
C THR A 391 -20.72 9.21 -14.97
N ALA A 392 -19.40 9.28 -14.75
CA ALA A 392 -18.66 8.44 -13.83
C ALA A 392 -18.48 9.18 -12.49
N VAL A 393 -18.77 8.49 -11.40
CA VAL A 393 -18.64 9.01 -10.03
C VAL A 393 -17.83 8.02 -9.20
N TYR A 394 -16.72 8.50 -8.65
CA TYR A 394 -15.87 7.81 -7.68
C TYR A 394 -15.56 8.79 -6.56
N ASP A 395 -15.93 8.45 -5.33
CA ASP A 395 -15.90 9.34 -4.17
C ASP A 395 -16.55 10.71 -4.45
N ASP A 396 -15.78 11.80 -4.40
CA ASP A 396 -16.22 13.17 -4.69
C ASP A 396 -15.91 13.63 -6.14
N CYS A 397 -15.29 12.77 -6.94
CA CYS A 397 -14.91 13.03 -8.32
C CYS A 397 -15.99 12.58 -9.30
N THR A 398 -16.55 13.54 -10.04
CA THR A 398 -17.54 13.33 -11.09
C THR A 398 -17.01 13.79 -12.45
N LYS A 399 -16.94 12.88 -13.43
CA LYS A 399 -16.74 13.25 -14.85
C LYS A 399 -17.96 12.93 -15.67
N THR A 400 -18.17 13.75 -16.70
CA THR A 400 -19.14 13.48 -17.75
C THR A 400 -18.45 13.50 -19.10
N ALA A 401 -18.67 12.46 -19.90
CA ALA A 401 -18.25 12.39 -21.29
C ALA A 401 -19.48 12.23 -22.17
N THR A 402 -19.54 12.98 -23.26
CA THR A 402 -20.62 12.87 -24.25
C THR A 402 -20.02 12.52 -25.60
N LYS A 403 -20.65 11.56 -26.27
CA LYS A 403 -20.32 11.18 -27.63
C LYS A 403 -21.55 11.35 -28.50
N VAL A 404 -21.39 12.17 -29.53
CA VAL A 404 -22.37 12.31 -30.61
C VAL A 404 -22.02 11.27 -31.66
N PHE A 405 -22.98 10.43 -32.00
CA PHE A 405 -22.81 9.42 -33.03
C PHE A 405 -23.25 10.03 -34.35
N SER A 406 -22.28 10.44 -35.17
CA SER A 406 -22.52 10.92 -36.53
C SER A 406 -23.13 9.84 -37.43
N CYS A 407 -22.91 8.56 -37.08
CA CYS A 407 -23.54 7.40 -37.67
C CYS A 407 -24.14 6.54 -36.56
N ALA A 408 -25.38 6.09 -36.73
CA ALA A 408 -26.08 5.33 -35.71
C ALA A 408 -25.41 3.98 -35.41
N ILE A 409 -25.29 3.63 -34.13
CA ILE A 409 -25.11 2.24 -33.68
C ILE A 409 -26.47 1.55 -33.90
N PRO A 410 -26.78 1.05 -35.11
CA PRO A 410 -26.02 0.07 -35.89
C PRO A 410 -25.70 0.50 -37.34
N ASN A 411 -24.46 0.31 -37.77
CA ASN A 411 -23.95 0.85 -39.04
C ASN A 411 -24.21 -0.01 -40.28
N SER A 412 -25.03 -1.06 -40.20
CA SER A 412 -25.50 -1.78 -41.38
C SER A 412 -27.01 -2.01 -41.33
N ASP A 413 -27.61 -2.05 -42.53
CA ASP A 413 -28.97 -2.55 -42.67
C ASP A 413 -29.03 -4.07 -42.43
N ILE A 414 -30.21 -4.66 -42.56
CA ILE A 414 -30.42 -6.11 -42.37
C ILE A 414 -29.58 -6.98 -43.34
N ASN A 415 -29.03 -6.39 -44.40
CA ASN A 415 -28.23 -7.04 -45.42
C ASN A 415 -26.72 -6.83 -45.25
N GLY A 416 -26.29 -6.04 -44.25
CA GLY A 416 -24.87 -5.75 -44.03
C GLY A 416 -24.36 -4.53 -44.82
N ASP A 417 -25.22 -3.82 -45.54
CA ASP A 417 -24.81 -2.65 -46.32
C ASP A 417 -24.67 -1.41 -45.44
N LEU A 418 -23.55 -0.70 -45.59
CA LEU A 418 -23.32 0.59 -44.92
C LEU A 418 -24.26 1.66 -45.53
N PHE A 419 -24.88 2.48 -44.69
CA PHE A 419 -25.78 3.54 -45.16
C PHE A 419 -25.02 4.62 -45.98
N PRO A 420 -25.64 5.22 -47.02
CA PRO A 420 -24.95 6.11 -47.99
C PRO A 420 -24.27 7.35 -47.39
N GLU A 421 -24.76 7.82 -46.24
CA GLU A 421 -24.24 8.96 -45.48
C GLU A 421 -22.94 8.68 -44.71
N CYS A 422 -22.51 7.42 -44.64
CA CYS A 422 -21.27 7.00 -43.99
C CYS A 422 -20.03 6.99 -44.93
N ASN A 423 -20.18 7.30 -46.22
CA ASN A 423 -19.11 7.19 -47.21
C ASN A 423 -18.25 8.46 -47.40
N GLY A 424 -18.24 9.39 -46.44
CA GLY A 424 -17.59 10.71 -46.57
C GLY A 424 -16.38 10.95 -45.65
N SER A 425 -15.18 10.62 -46.14
CA SER A 425 -13.86 11.23 -45.88
C SER A 425 -13.57 11.92 -44.54
N GLY A 426 -12.77 11.25 -43.69
CA GLY A 426 -12.05 11.83 -42.56
C GLY A 426 -11.12 10.78 -41.94
N GLY A 427 -10.09 10.39 -42.69
CA GLY A 427 -9.30 9.19 -42.42
C GLY A 427 -8.33 9.31 -41.25
N ILE A 428 -8.06 8.16 -40.62
CA ILE A 428 -6.71 7.66 -40.37
C ILE A 428 -6.78 6.15 -40.62
N GLY A 429 -6.04 5.69 -41.64
CA GLY A 429 -5.96 4.28 -42.00
C GLY A 429 -4.98 3.53 -41.11
N PHE A 430 -5.32 2.29 -40.77
CA PHE A 430 -4.41 1.31 -40.20
C PHE A 430 -3.63 0.65 -41.35
N ASN A 431 -2.30 0.72 -41.27
CA ASN A 431 -1.41 -0.30 -41.80
C ASN A 431 -0.86 -1.10 -40.63
#